data_AF-A0A4V6HZE9-F1
#
_entry.id   AF-A0A4V6HZE9-F1
#
_cell.length_a   1.000
_cell.length_b   1.000
_cell.length_c   1.000
_cell.angle_alpha   90.00
_cell.angle_beta   90.00
_cell.angle_gamma   90.00
#
_symmetry.space_group_name_H-M   'P 1'
#
loop_
_entity.id
_entity.type
_entity.pdbx_description
1 polymer ?
#
loop_
_entity_poly.entity_id
_entity_poly.type
_entity_poly.pdbx_seq_one_letter_code
_entity_poly.pdbx_strand_id
1 'polypeptide(L)'
;MRLVIFIFFVVSIVYADAYQTHFQDMLSSRTYYNSTLYKDKETEEKIYYRGKVTLSGILEWQMYQDEVDFYWRLVFFPDIPNDLPRLFTDDNRSIFLNDTLKKDVSFQKNSFLQIYNILPNQLNPIDEYILGGIAIRVTLTLENYYINKNLDSEADTPYCATIAQDVKILSDIRKWYIDKKSLPSEFLLFYASKDPFINLRESPNGQILIHIQRADIQETCQYTENKAFILDLGRDSKNFKWIKVAYILPEAEDASKVIYGVIHESQVGHECK
;
A
#
# COMPACT_ATOMS: atom_id res chain seq x y z
N MET A 1 33.46 26.40 -22.48
CA MET A 1 32.28 26.38 -21.58
C MET A 1 31.61 25.04 -21.73
N ARG A 2 31.76 24.15 -20.75
CA ARG A 2 31.06 22.86 -20.73
C ARG A 2 29.69 23.08 -20.11
N LEU A 3 28.66 22.78 -20.89
CA LEU A 3 27.26 22.73 -20.48
C LEU A 3 27.14 21.62 -19.43
N VAL A 4 26.92 21.99 -18.16
CA VAL A 4 26.57 21.04 -17.11
C VAL A 4 25.07 20.81 -17.22
N ILE A 5 24.69 19.65 -17.74
CA ILE A 5 23.32 19.17 -17.70
C ILE A 5 23.08 18.70 -16.26
N PHE A 6 22.29 19.48 -15.49
CA PHE A 6 21.69 18.98 -14.26
C PHE A 6 20.62 17.96 -14.65
N ILE A 7 20.99 16.69 -14.62
CA ILE A 7 20.01 15.59 -14.59
C ILE A 7 19.39 15.65 -13.19
N PHE A 8 18.16 16.14 -13.11
CA PHE A 8 17.31 15.88 -11.96
C PHE A 8 17.13 14.36 -11.88
N PHE A 9 17.74 13.73 -10.89
CA PHE A 9 17.33 12.40 -10.45
C PHE A 9 15.86 12.53 -10.03
N VAL A 10 14.97 11.95 -10.83
CA VAL A 10 13.62 11.62 -10.40
C VAL A 10 13.82 10.73 -9.18
N VAL A 11 13.55 11.28 -8.00
CA VAL A 11 13.51 10.49 -6.76
C VAL A 11 12.44 9.45 -7.00
N SER A 12 12.91 8.21 -7.12
CA SER A 12 12.09 7.02 -7.28
C SER A 12 10.91 7.12 -6.32
N ILE A 13 9.68 7.18 -6.84
CA ILE A 13 8.48 6.97 -6.03
C ILE A 13 8.44 5.47 -5.76
N VAL A 14 9.30 5.03 -4.85
CA VAL A 14 9.47 3.64 -4.43
C VAL A 14 8.26 3.17 -3.62
N TYR A 15 7.57 4.12 -3.00
CA TYR A 15 6.46 3.96 -2.08
C TYR A 15 5.38 4.98 -2.40
N ALA A 16 4.13 4.67 -2.08
CA ALA A 16 3.01 5.54 -2.40
C ALA A 16 3.17 6.95 -1.79
N ASP A 17 3.19 7.96 -2.65
CA ASP A 17 2.93 9.34 -2.24
C ASP A 17 1.44 9.48 -1.89
N ALA A 18 1.15 10.14 -0.77
CA ALA A 18 -0.23 10.33 -0.35
C ALA A 18 -0.96 11.31 -1.28
N TYR A 19 -0.21 12.18 -1.92
CA TYR A 19 -0.69 13.33 -2.64
C TYR A 19 -0.77 13.11 -4.15
N GLN A 20 -0.14 12.05 -4.65
CA GLN A 20 -0.12 11.68 -6.05
C GLN A 20 -0.49 10.20 -6.22
N THR A 21 -1.49 9.94 -7.07
CA THR A 21 -1.83 8.59 -7.51
C THR A 21 -0.65 7.94 -8.23
N HIS A 22 -0.48 6.64 -8.03
CA HIS A 22 0.56 5.86 -8.72
C HIS A 22 0.31 5.80 -10.24
N PHE A 23 -0.96 5.77 -10.66
CA PHE A 23 -1.35 5.74 -12.07
C PHE A 23 -1.97 7.06 -12.52
N GLN A 24 -1.13 8.09 -12.65
CA GLN A 24 -1.55 9.41 -13.14
C GLN A 24 -2.26 9.36 -14.50
N ASP A 25 -1.92 8.40 -15.35
CA ASP A 25 -2.54 8.20 -16.66
C ASP A 25 -4.00 7.72 -16.59
N MET A 26 -4.46 7.24 -15.43
CA MET A 26 -5.86 6.85 -15.22
C MET A 26 -6.76 8.04 -14.88
N LEU A 27 -6.19 9.18 -14.47
CA LEU A 27 -6.93 10.41 -14.21
C LEU A 27 -7.53 10.95 -15.51
N SER A 28 -8.62 11.69 -15.39
CA SER A 28 -9.35 12.18 -16.56
C SER A 28 -9.78 13.62 -16.45
N SER A 29 -9.74 14.29 -17.59
CA SER A 29 -10.27 15.64 -17.76
C SER A 29 -11.80 15.72 -17.73
N ARG A 30 -12.51 14.60 -17.92
CA ARG A 30 -13.97 14.51 -17.75
C ARG A 30 -14.28 14.11 -16.32
N THR A 31 -14.81 15.06 -15.55
CA THR A 31 -15.10 14.91 -14.12
C THR A 31 -16.60 14.79 -13.90
N TYR A 32 -17.03 13.76 -13.17
CA TYR A 32 -18.35 13.78 -12.55
C TYR A 32 -18.23 14.48 -11.21
N TYR A 33 -19.03 15.53 -10.99
CA TYR A 33 -19.04 16.29 -9.76
C TYR A 33 -20.48 16.66 -9.38
N ASN A 34 -20.86 16.34 -8.15
CA ASN A 34 -22.06 16.87 -7.51
C ASN A 34 -21.78 17.05 -6.02
N SER A 35 -22.06 18.22 -5.45
CA SER A 35 -21.76 18.53 -4.06
C SER A 35 -22.92 19.24 -3.37
N THR A 36 -23.16 18.82 -2.14
CA THR A 36 -24.01 19.50 -1.16
C THR A 36 -23.21 19.87 0.09
N LEU A 37 -21.88 19.79 0.00
CA LEU A 37 -21.01 20.03 1.14
C LEU A 37 -21.06 21.50 1.56
N TYR A 38 -21.19 21.74 2.85
CA TYR A 38 -21.05 23.05 3.46
C TYR A 38 -20.30 22.93 4.79
N LYS A 39 -19.53 23.97 5.13
CA LYS A 39 -18.81 24.03 6.40
C LYS A 39 -19.83 24.02 7.55
N ASP A 40 -19.70 23.04 8.44
CA ASP A 40 -20.61 22.84 9.57
C ASP A 40 -20.04 23.45 10.85
N LYS A 41 -18.88 22.95 11.27
CA LYS A 41 -18.21 23.39 12.50
C LYS A 41 -16.70 23.30 12.36
N GLU A 42 -16.01 24.07 13.18
CA GLU A 42 -14.56 24.11 13.25
C GLU A 42 -14.12 23.99 14.70
N THR A 43 -13.10 23.18 14.94
CA THR A 43 -12.39 23.07 16.22
C THR A 43 -10.98 23.61 16.06
N GLU A 44 -10.20 23.59 17.15
CA GLU A 44 -8.77 23.89 17.07
C GLU A 44 -8.06 22.97 16.08
N GLU A 45 -8.42 21.68 16.10
CA GLU A 45 -7.73 20.65 15.32
C GLU A 45 -8.36 20.31 13.97
N LYS A 46 -9.66 20.59 13.75
CA LYS A 46 -10.39 20.08 12.56
C LYS A 46 -11.44 21.04 12.03
N ILE A 47 -11.69 20.97 10.72
CA ILE A 47 -12.86 21.58 10.08
C ILE A 47 -13.77 20.48 9.55
N TYR A 48 -15.04 20.51 9.94
CA TYR A 48 -16.04 19.54 9.56
C TYR A 48 -17.01 20.11 8.54
N TYR A 49 -17.43 19.27 7.60
CA TYR A 49 -18.40 19.59 6.57
C TYR A 49 -19.59 18.64 6.67
N ARG A 50 -20.80 19.19 6.47
CA ARG A 50 -22.03 18.41 6.33
C ARG A 50 -22.46 18.34 4.88
N GLY A 51 -23.24 17.31 4.56
CA GLY A 51 -23.68 17.00 3.20
C GLY A 51 -22.88 15.85 2.61
N LYS A 52 -23.06 15.66 1.30
CA LYS A 52 -22.37 14.62 0.51
C LYS A 52 -21.71 15.24 -0.72
N VAL A 53 -20.66 14.59 -1.20
CA VAL A 53 -20.03 14.91 -2.49
C VAL A 53 -19.85 13.64 -3.30
N THR A 54 -20.24 13.66 -4.58
CA THR A 54 -20.05 12.55 -5.51
C THR A 54 -19.05 12.95 -6.58
N LEU A 55 -17.97 12.18 -6.70
CA LEU A 55 -16.80 12.49 -7.52
C LEU A 55 -16.36 11.28 -8.34
N SER A 56 -15.90 11.50 -9.57
CA SER A 56 -15.05 10.54 -10.27
C SER A 56 -13.58 10.73 -9.92
N GLY A 57 -12.81 9.64 -9.96
CA GLY A 57 -11.38 9.65 -9.68
C GLY A 57 -10.81 8.24 -9.60
N ILE A 58 -9.62 8.15 -9.01
CA ILE A 58 -8.92 6.89 -8.77
C ILE A 58 -9.00 6.56 -7.28
N LEU A 59 -9.54 5.38 -6.97
CA LEU A 59 -9.45 4.80 -5.64
C LEU A 59 -8.22 3.91 -5.60
N GLU A 60 -7.29 4.20 -4.68
CA GLU A 60 -6.08 3.42 -4.47
C GLU A 60 -6.05 2.83 -3.07
N TRP A 61 -5.93 1.51 -2.99
CA TRP A 61 -5.47 0.84 -1.78
C TRP A 61 -3.99 0.56 -1.95
N GLN A 62 -3.17 1.27 -1.19
CA GLN A 62 -1.76 1.41 -1.49
C GLN A 62 -0.90 1.25 -0.24
N MET A 63 0.20 0.53 -0.41
CA MET A 63 1.25 0.41 0.59
C MET A 63 2.12 1.67 0.59
N TYR A 64 2.40 2.20 1.77
CA TYR A 64 3.32 3.31 2.00
C TYR A 64 4.30 2.95 3.12
N GLN A 65 5.43 3.64 3.16
CA GLN A 65 6.41 3.54 4.22
C GLN A 65 6.23 4.73 5.18
N ASP A 66 6.29 4.45 6.49
CA ASP A 66 6.41 5.49 7.52
C ASP A 66 7.46 5.06 8.55
N GLU A 67 8.44 5.93 8.76
CA GLU A 67 9.70 5.69 9.47
C GLU A 67 10.37 4.35 9.11
N VAL A 68 10.04 3.30 9.86
CA VAL A 68 10.67 1.96 9.82
C VAL A 68 9.67 0.87 9.44
N ASP A 69 8.43 1.21 9.09
CA ASP A 69 7.35 0.26 8.91
C ASP A 69 6.54 0.44 7.61
N PHE A 70 5.88 -0.64 7.21
CA PHE A 70 4.95 -0.67 6.08
C PHE A 70 3.51 -0.65 6.52
N TYR A 71 2.72 0.13 5.80
CA TYR A 71 1.31 0.34 6.09
C TYR A 71 0.50 0.40 4.81
N TRP A 72 -0.79 0.09 4.90
CA TRP A 72 -1.71 0.21 3.79
C TRP A 72 -2.75 1.27 4.08
N ARG A 73 -3.07 2.09 3.09
CA ARG A 73 -4.12 3.09 3.21
C ARG A 73 -5.05 3.04 2.01
N LEU A 74 -6.28 3.46 2.25
CA LEU A 74 -7.26 3.69 1.19
C LEU A 74 -7.35 5.19 0.93
N VAL A 75 -6.93 5.60 -0.26
CA VAL A 75 -6.88 7.01 -0.68
C VAL A 75 -7.65 7.16 -1.97
N PHE A 76 -8.39 8.25 -2.09
CA PHE A 76 -9.11 8.60 -3.28
C PHE A 76 -8.52 9.87 -3.89
N PHE A 77 -8.11 9.78 -5.15
CA PHE A 77 -7.58 10.86 -5.95
C PHE A 77 -8.66 11.31 -6.94
N PRO A 78 -9.42 12.37 -6.63
CA PRO A 78 -10.46 12.83 -7.52
C PRO A 78 -9.87 13.31 -8.85
N ASP A 79 -10.61 13.15 -9.96
CA ASP A 79 -10.28 13.60 -11.33
C ASP A 79 -10.07 15.13 -11.45
N ILE A 80 -10.12 15.87 -10.32
CA ILE A 80 -10.07 17.32 -10.12
C ILE A 80 -11.43 18.01 -10.24
N PRO A 81 -12.01 18.40 -9.09
CA PRO A 81 -12.85 19.59 -9.01
C PRO A 81 -12.10 20.69 -8.26
N ASN A 82 -12.11 21.90 -8.81
CA ASN A 82 -11.67 23.11 -8.08
C ASN A 82 -12.61 23.48 -6.93
N ASP A 83 -13.74 22.77 -6.78
CA ASP A 83 -14.86 23.11 -5.90
C ASP A 83 -14.92 22.26 -4.61
N LEU A 84 -13.89 21.47 -4.29
CA LEU A 84 -13.76 20.95 -2.93
C LEU A 84 -13.35 22.08 -1.98
N PRO A 85 -13.83 22.10 -0.73
CA PRO A 85 -13.50 23.17 0.20
C PRO A 85 -11.99 23.26 0.40
N ARG A 86 -11.34 24.30 -0.16
CA ARG A 86 -9.92 24.57 0.05
C ARG A 86 -9.75 25.48 1.25
N LEU A 87 -8.74 25.18 2.05
CA LEU A 87 -8.27 26.10 3.09
C LEU A 87 -6.95 26.74 2.70
N PHE A 88 -6.12 26.03 1.93
CA PHE A 88 -4.77 26.47 1.59
C PHE A 88 -4.53 26.47 0.08
N THR A 89 -3.60 27.34 -0.34
CA THR A 89 -3.27 27.57 -1.75
C THR A 89 -2.61 26.36 -2.41
N ASP A 90 -1.89 25.54 -1.61
CA ASP A 90 -1.07 24.40 -2.03
C ASP A 90 -1.68 23.03 -1.65
N ASP A 91 -2.98 22.98 -1.40
CA ASP A 91 -3.70 21.79 -0.99
C ASP A 91 -3.55 20.61 -1.97
N ASN A 92 -2.91 19.54 -1.51
CA ASN A 92 -2.82 18.27 -2.24
C ASN A 92 -4.13 17.47 -2.07
N ARG A 93 -4.73 17.08 -3.20
CA ARG A 93 -6.18 16.80 -3.33
C ARG A 93 -6.59 15.36 -3.00
N SER A 94 -5.70 14.59 -2.38
CA SER A 94 -5.98 13.23 -1.95
C SER A 94 -6.96 13.22 -0.78
N ILE A 95 -7.98 12.38 -0.86
CA ILE A 95 -8.94 12.17 0.22
C ILE A 95 -8.66 10.82 0.86
N PHE A 96 -8.27 10.83 2.12
CA PHE A 96 -8.07 9.64 2.94
C PHE A 96 -9.42 9.09 3.37
N LEU A 97 -9.64 7.81 3.07
CA LEU A 97 -10.90 7.12 3.37
C LEU A 97 -10.80 6.24 4.62
N ASN A 98 -9.64 6.25 5.27
CA ASN A 98 -9.36 5.51 6.49
C ASN A 98 -8.27 6.25 7.30
N ASP A 99 -8.63 6.81 8.45
CA ASP A 99 -7.79 7.71 9.26
C ASP A 99 -7.19 6.99 10.49
N THR A 100 -6.52 5.86 10.29
CA THR A 100 -5.68 5.29 11.35
C THR A 100 -4.38 4.73 10.77
N LEU A 101 -3.34 5.55 10.73
CA LEU A 101 -1.96 5.17 10.40
C LEU A 101 -1.40 4.27 11.53
N LYS A 102 -1.86 3.01 11.62
CA LYS A 102 -1.46 2.10 12.72
C LYS A 102 -0.98 0.75 12.23
N LYS A 103 0.06 0.26 12.90
CA LYS A 103 0.78 -1.00 12.66
C LYS A 103 -0.02 -2.15 13.26
N ASP A 104 -1.18 -2.42 12.70
CA ASP A 104 -2.02 -3.51 13.17
C ASP A 104 -2.38 -4.40 11.98
N VAL A 105 -2.10 -5.70 12.10
CA VAL A 105 -2.55 -6.71 11.12
C VAL A 105 -4.08 -6.68 11.00
N SER A 106 -4.77 -6.37 12.09
CA SER A 106 -6.21 -6.11 12.07
C SER A 106 -6.54 -4.91 11.18
N PHE A 107 -5.71 -3.87 11.17
CA PHE A 107 -5.88 -2.70 10.32
C PHE A 107 -5.62 -2.98 8.84
N GLN A 108 -4.54 -3.69 8.47
CA GLN A 108 -4.31 -4.11 7.08
C GLN A 108 -5.51 -4.90 6.56
N LYS A 109 -5.94 -5.91 7.33
CA LYS A 109 -7.13 -6.70 7.02
C LYS A 109 -8.39 -5.83 6.91
N ASN A 110 -8.60 -4.90 7.82
CA ASN A 110 -9.76 -4.00 7.78
C ASN A 110 -9.73 -3.07 6.54
N SER A 111 -8.56 -2.54 6.18
CA SER A 111 -8.39 -1.68 5.00
C SER A 111 -8.60 -2.46 3.70
N PHE A 112 -8.10 -3.70 3.63
CA PHE A 112 -8.36 -4.60 2.51
C PHE A 112 -9.84 -4.97 2.43
N LEU A 113 -10.49 -5.31 3.55
CA LEU A 113 -11.93 -5.60 3.59
C LEU A 113 -12.77 -4.43 3.11
N GLN A 114 -12.36 -3.18 3.39
CA GLN A 114 -13.06 -2.00 2.86
C GLN A 114 -13.04 -1.97 1.34
N ILE A 115 -11.86 -2.07 0.71
CA ILE A 115 -11.78 -2.06 -0.74
C ILE A 115 -12.38 -3.34 -1.36
N TYR A 116 -12.24 -4.49 -0.70
CA TYR A 116 -12.85 -5.76 -1.12
C TYR A 116 -14.38 -5.70 -1.10
N ASN A 117 -14.99 -5.04 -0.11
CA ASN A 117 -16.43 -4.85 -0.07
C ASN A 117 -16.94 -3.91 -1.17
N ILE A 118 -16.10 -2.97 -1.61
CA ILE A 118 -16.41 -2.05 -2.72
C ILE A 118 -16.20 -2.74 -4.07
N LEU A 119 -15.20 -3.61 -4.17
CA LEU A 119 -14.75 -4.26 -5.40
C LEU A 119 -14.75 -5.80 -5.32
N PRO A 120 -15.81 -6.46 -4.81
CA PRO A 120 -15.76 -7.88 -4.44
C PRO A 120 -15.55 -8.81 -5.64
N ASN A 121 -15.96 -8.37 -6.83
CA ASN A 121 -15.84 -9.14 -8.06
C ASN A 121 -14.55 -8.82 -8.86
N GLN A 122 -13.74 -7.89 -8.36
CA GLN A 122 -12.52 -7.45 -9.05
C GLN A 122 -11.24 -7.88 -8.29
N LEU A 123 -11.35 -8.14 -6.99
CA LEU A 123 -10.23 -8.50 -6.13
C LEU A 123 -10.23 -9.99 -5.80
N ASN A 124 -9.04 -10.58 -5.77
CA ASN A 124 -8.85 -11.93 -5.25
C ASN A 124 -8.50 -11.85 -3.75
N PRO A 125 -8.91 -12.82 -2.92
CA PRO A 125 -8.53 -12.84 -1.50
C PRO A 125 -7.02 -12.76 -1.25
N ILE A 126 -6.20 -13.28 -2.18
CA ILE A 126 -4.74 -13.22 -2.08
C ILE A 126 -4.18 -11.80 -2.25
N ASP A 127 -4.95 -10.88 -2.83
CA ASP A 127 -4.55 -9.49 -3.00
C ASP A 127 -4.40 -8.75 -1.65
N GLU A 128 -4.93 -9.29 -0.55
CA GLU A 128 -4.71 -8.80 0.82
C GLU A 128 -3.21 -8.68 1.17
N TYR A 129 -2.37 -9.52 0.54
CA TYR A 129 -0.94 -9.61 0.82
C TYR A 129 -0.08 -8.92 -0.23
N ILE A 130 -0.67 -8.10 -1.12
CA ILE A 130 0.09 -7.43 -2.17
C ILE A 130 1.14 -6.49 -1.55
N LEU A 131 2.38 -6.63 -2.03
CA LEU A 131 3.49 -5.74 -1.69
C LEU A 131 3.55 -4.65 -2.76
N GLY A 132 2.71 -3.63 -2.59
CA GLY A 132 2.51 -2.54 -3.54
C GLY A 132 1.14 -1.93 -3.40
N GLY A 133 0.35 -1.87 -4.48
CA GLY A 133 -0.98 -1.30 -4.40
C GLY A 133 -1.88 -1.63 -5.57
N ILE A 134 -3.14 -1.28 -5.38
CA ILE A 134 -4.25 -1.54 -6.30
C ILE A 134 -4.91 -0.21 -6.58
N ALA A 135 -5.08 0.12 -7.85
CA ALA A 135 -5.78 1.29 -8.32
C ALA A 135 -6.96 0.89 -9.19
N ILE A 136 -8.07 1.59 -9.02
CA ILE A 136 -9.22 1.45 -9.89
C ILE A 136 -9.87 2.81 -10.09
N ARG A 137 -10.43 3.01 -11.27
CA ARG A 137 -11.20 4.20 -11.53
C ARG A 137 -12.66 4.02 -11.13
N VAL A 138 -13.18 4.97 -10.36
CA VAL A 138 -14.54 4.90 -9.81
C VAL A 138 -15.24 6.26 -9.84
N THR A 139 -16.56 6.23 -9.78
CA THR A 139 -17.36 7.33 -9.22
C THR A 139 -17.87 6.88 -7.86
N LEU A 140 -17.64 7.66 -6.82
CA LEU A 140 -18.11 7.35 -5.47
C LEU A 140 -18.73 8.57 -4.78
N THR A 141 -19.64 8.30 -3.85
CA THR A 141 -20.22 9.32 -2.97
C THR A 141 -19.54 9.28 -1.61
N LEU A 142 -19.06 10.43 -1.16
CA LEU A 142 -18.40 10.65 0.12
C LEU A 142 -19.28 11.45 1.07
N GLU A 143 -19.15 11.15 2.36
CA GLU A 143 -19.80 11.84 3.48
C GLU A 143 -18.85 11.93 4.68
N ASN A 144 -19.31 12.57 5.77
CA ASN A 144 -18.51 12.80 6.99
C ASN A 144 -17.15 13.46 6.71
N TYR A 145 -17.16 14.45 5.81
CA TYR A 145 -15.95 15.08 5.31
C TYR A 145 -15.34 16.02 6.37
N TYR A 146 -14.03 15.91 6.61
CA TYR A 146 -13.30 16.82 7.48
C TYR A 146 -11.85 17.03 7.03
N ILE A 147 -11.24 18.09 7.57
CA ILE A 147 -9.85 18.48 7.30
C ILE A 147 -9.12 18.62 8.64
N ASN A 148 -7.91 18.08 8.77
CA ASN A 148 -7.07 18.24 9.96
C ASN A 148 -6.21 19.52 9.86
N LYS A 149 -6.30 20.40 10.86
CA LYS A 149 -5.62 21.71 10.89
C LYS A 149 -4.18 21.67 11.43
N ASN A 150 -3.79 20.60 12.12
CA ASN A 150 -2.59 20.56 12.97
C ASN A 150 -1.46 19.69 12.40
N LEU A 151 -1.01 19.95 11.18
CA LEU A 151 0.25 19.35 10.73
C LEU A 151 1.27 20.46 10.52
N ASP A 152 2.51 20.18 10.92
CA ASP A 152 3.58 21.17 11.08
C ASP A 152 3.95 21.90 9.78
N SER A 153 3.41 21.46 8.63
CA SER A 153 3.45 22.15 7.34
C SER A 153 2.08 22.13 6.63
N GLU A 154 1.76 23.20 5.88
CA GLU A 154 0.54 23.29 5.04
C GLU A 154 0.45 22.15 3.99
N ALA A 155 1.58 21.52 3.66
CA ALA A 155 1.65 20.40 2.71
C ALA A 155 1.16 19.07 3.31
N ASP A 156 0.98 18.99 4.63
CA ASP A 156 0.70 17.75 5.32
C ASP A 156 -0.78 17.53 5.65
N THR A 157 -1.63 18.56 5.56
CA THR A 157 -3.05 18.52 5.95
C THR A 157 -3.90 17.50 5.16
N PRO A 158 -4.34 16.38 5.76
CA PRO A 158 -5.17 15.39 5.07
C PRO A 158 -6.63 15.82 5.03
N TYR A 159 -7.23 15.58 3.86
CA TYR A 159 -8.68 15.55 3.67
C TYR A 159 -9.19 14.16 4.01
N CYS A 160 -10.20 14.05 4.87
CA CYS A 160 -10.74 12.77 5.30
C CYS A 160 -12.24 12.68 5.00
N ALA A 161 -12.69 11.49 4.61
CA ALA A 161 -14.11 11.21 4.37
C ALA A 161 -14.43 9.72 4.51
N THR A 162 -15.71 9.37 4.47
CA THR A 162 -16.18 7.99 4.41
C THR A 162 -17.00 7.74 3.15
N ILE A 163 -16.93 6.54 2.58
CA ILE A 163 -17.74 6.15 1.42
C ILE A 163 -19.18 5.87 1.86
N ALA A 164 -20.15 6.52 1.22
CA ALA A 164 -21.56 6.48 1.62
C ALA A 164 -22.32 5.21 1.21
N GLN A 165 -21.98 4.57 0.08
CA GLN A 165 -22.34 3.19 -0.39
C GLN A 165 -22.29 3.08 -1.92
N ASP A 166 -22.65 4.14 -2.64
CA ASP A 166 -22.71 4.12 -4.11
C ASP A 166 -21.30 4.21 -4.72
N VAL A 167 -20.81 3.08 -5.24
CA VAL A 167 -19.57 3.04 -6.03
C VAL A 167 -19.86 2.48 -7.41
N LYS A 168 -19.54 3.28 -8.43
CA LYS A 168 -19.60 2.89 -9.83
C LYS A 168 -18.19 2.67 -10.35
N ILE A 169 -17.88 1.46 -10.78
CA ILE A 169 -16.60 1.12 -11.40
C ILE A 169 -16.56 1.66 -12.83
N LEU A 170 -15.45 2.30 -13.20
CA LEU A 170 -15.25 2.96 -14.50
C LEU A 170 -14.14 2.31 -15.34
N SER A 171 -13.27 1.50 -14.73
CA SER A 171 -12.17 0.81 -15.41
C SER A 171 -11.88 -0.54 -14.75
N ASP A 172 -11.08 -1.35 -15.43
CA ASP A 172 -10.42 -2.51 -14.81
C ASP A 172 -9.40 -2.05 -13.75
N ILE A 173 -9.04 -2.98 -12.87
CA ILE A 173 -8.01 -2.78 -11.86
C ILE A 173 -6.62 -2.72 -12.49
N ARG A 174 -5.79 -1.84 -11.96
CA ARG A 174 -4.34 -1.88 -12.13
C ARG A 174 -3.63 -2.16 -10.81
N LYS A 175 -2.53 -2.89 -10.89
CA LYS A 175 -1.68 -3.24 -9.76
C LYS A 175 -0.28 -2.74 -10.01
N TRP A 176 0.35 -2.25 -8.96
CA TRP A 176 1.78 -1.97 -8.95
C TRP A 176 2.43 -2.74 -7.80
N TYR A 177 3.71 -3.02 -7.95
CA TYR A 177 4.48 -3.85 -7.04
C TYR A 177 5.77 -3.13 -6.66
N ILE A 178 6.25 -3.39 -5.46
CA ILE A 178 7.48 -2.78 -4.99
C ILE A 178 8.66 -3.48 -5.64
N ASP A 179 9.62 -2.67 -6.09
CA ASP A 179 10.92 -3.14 -6.55
C ASP A 179 11.62 -3.95 -5.44
N LYS A 180 12.14 -5.13 -5.77
CA LYS A 180 12.82 -6.00 -4.81
C LYS A 180 13.99 -5.29 -4.10
N LYS A 181 14.74 -4.46 -4.84
CA LYS A 181 15.89 -3.69 -4.33
C LYS A 181 15.52 -2.65 -3.27
N SER A 182 14.25 -2.29 -3.21
CA SER A 182 13.74 -1.25 -2.34
C SER A 182 13.28 -1.78 -0.99
N LEU A 183 13.12 -3.10 -0.87
CA LEU A 183 12.65 -3.74 0.35
C LEU A 183 13.67 -3.56 1.48
N PRO A 184 13.25 -3.00 2.64
CA PRO A 184 14.09 -2.83 3.80
C PRO A 184 14.49 -4.17 4.40
N SER A 185 15.76 -4.26 4.84
CA SER A 185 16.35 -5.50 5.35
C SER A 185 15.70 -6.02 6.64
N GLU A 186 15.07 -5.15 7.42
CA GLU A 186 14.40 -5.46 8.68
C GLU A 186 13.18 -6.37 8.50
N PHE A 187 12.56 -6.37 7.32
CA PHE A 187 11.45 -7.27 6.98
C PHE A 187 11.92 -8.59 6.37
N LEU A 188 13.21 -8.72 6.08
CA LEU A 188 13.77 -9.90 5.43
C LEU A 188 14.11 -10.96 6.46
N LEU A 189 13.81 -12.20 6.07
CA LEU A 189 14.18 -13.41 6.75
C LEU A 189 15.38 -14.04 6.04
N PHE A 190 16.41 -14.30 6.83
CA PHE A 190 17.69 -14.87 6.42
C PHE A 190 17.77 -16.35 6.79
N TYR A 191 18.72 -17.04 6.18
CA TYR A 191 18.93 -18.48 6.36
C TYR A 191 19.43 -18.80 7.77
N ALA A 192 18.65 -19.56 8.55
CA ALA A 192 19.06 -20.03 9.89
C ALA A 192 19.16 -21.57 10.00
N SER A 193 18.67 -22.30 8.98
CA SER A 193 18.67 -23.77 8.99
C SER A 193 20.09 -24.37 8.97
N LYS A 194 20.22 -25.60 9.46
CA LYS A 194 21.40 -26.46 9.26
C LYS A 194 21.33 -27.28 7.97
N ASP A 195 20.14 -27.45 7.43
CA ASP A 195 19.91 -28.16 6.18
C ASP A 195 20.46 -27.35 4.98
N PRO A 196 20.61 -27.95 3.79
CA PRO A 196 21.02 -27.21 2.58
C PRO A 196 19.88 -26.41 1.92
N PHE A 197 18.63 -26.65 2.33
CA PHE A 197 17.45 -25.93 1.85
C PHE A 197 16.44 -25.66 2.95
N ILE A 198 15.50 -24.76 2.65
CA ILE A 198 14.33 -24.44 3.46
C ILE A 198 13.08 -24.89 2.71
N ASN A 199 12.06 -25.34 3.44
CA ASN A 199 10.79 -25.75 2.87
C ASN A 199 9.78 -24.61 3.00
N LEU A 200 9.38 -24.01 1.88
CA LEU A 200 8.18 -23.18 1.83
C LEU A 200 6.98 -24.10 1.61
N ARG A 201 5.96 -23.98 2.47
CA ARG A 201 4.75 -24.82 2.44
C ARG A 201 3.50 -23.99 2.27
N GLU A 202 2.43 -24.61 1.78
CA GLU A 202 1.11 -23.95 1.71
C GLU A 202 0.52 -23.69 3.11
N SER A 203 0.83 -24.55 4.08
CA SER A 203 0.33 -24.50 5.46
C SER A 203 1.22 -25.32 6.40
N PRO A 204 1.07 -25.18 7.73
CA PRO A 204 1.79 -26.02 8.69
C PRO A 204 1.59 -27.51 8.41
N ASN A 205 2.68 -28.23 8.15
CA ASN A 205 2.69 -29.64 7.73
C ASN A 205 1.99 -29.95 6.40
N GLY A 206 1.58 -28.94 5.63
CA GLY A 206 0.98 -29.09 4.29
C GLY A 206 1.99 -29.40 3.19
N GLN A 207 1.54 -29.37 1.95
CA GLN A 207 2.39 -29.59 0.77
C GLN A 207 3.54 -28.59 0.71
N ILE A 208 4.71 -29.08 0.27
CA ILE A 208 5.87 -28.23 -0.05
C ILE A 208 5.60 -27.57 -1.40
N LEU A 209 5.63 -26.25 -1.42
CA LEU A 209 5.50 -25.44 -2.63
C LEU A 209 6.85 -25.31 -3.34
N ILE A 210 7.92 -25.08 -2.58
CA ILE A 210 9.28 -24.93 -3.12
C ILE A 210 10.34 -25.31 -2.07
N HIS A 211 11.43 -25.90 -2.55
CA HIS A 211 12.68 -26.06 -1.81
C HIS A 211 13.61 -24.90 -2.11
N ILE A 212 13.71 -23.95 -1.19
CA ILE A 212 14.55 -22.75 -1.36
C ILE A 212 15.99 -23.13 -0.98
N GLN A 213 16.91 -23.10 -1.93
CA GLN A 213 18.29 -23.46 -1.65
C GLN A 213 18.97 -22.36 -0.83
N ARG A 214 19.86 -22.72 0.08
CA ARG A 214 20.65 -21.75 0.83
C ARG A 214 21.38 -20.76 -0.07
N ALA A 215 21.90 -21.25 -1.19
CA ALA A 215 22.63 -20.43 -2.16
C ALA A 215 21.75 -19.38 -2.86
N ASP A 216 20.43 -19.52 -2.82
CA ASP A 216 19.52 -18.58 -3.48
C ASP A 216 19.14 -17.42 -2.57
N ILE A 217 19.27 -17.58 -1.25
CA ILE A 217 18.91 -16.54 -0.27
C ILE A 217 20.09 -15.60 -0.05
N GLN A 218 19.77 -14.33 0.24
CA GLN A 218 20.76 -13.33 0.63
C GLN A 218 21.37 -13.70 1.99
N GLU A 219 22.69 -13.60 2.15
CA GLU A 219 23.35 -13.88 3.45
C GLU A 219 23.55 -12.60 4.28
N THR A 220 23.78 -11.46 3.62
CA THR A 220 24.06 -10.16 4.25
C THR A 220 22.83 -9.26 4.26
N CYS A 221 22.80 -8.23 5.09
CA CYS A 221 21.74 -7.21 5.04
C CYS A 221 21.79 -6.32 3.77
N GLN A 222 22.88 -6.38 3.00
CA GLN A 222 23.03 -5.61 1.76
C GLN A 222 22.40 -6.34 0.57
N TYR A 223 21.60 -5.60 -0.21
CA TYR A 223 21.01 -6.08 -1.45
C TYR A 223 22.04 -6.75 -2.34
N THR A 224 21.76 -7.98 -2.74
CA THR A 224 22.53 -8.71 -3.74
C THR A 224 21.63 -9.08 -4.91
N GLU A 225 22.07 -8.71 -6.11
CA GLU A 225 21.37 -9.06 -7.34
C GLU A 225 21.25 -10.59 -7.48
N ASN A 226 20.17 -11.06 -8.09
CA ASN A 226 19.89 -12.49 -8.28
C ASN A 226 19.82 -13.32 -6.98
N LYS A 227 19.44 -12.68 -5.86
CA LYS A 227 19.06 -13.36 -4.63
C LYS A 227 17.56 -13.29 -4.40
N ALA A 228 17.04 -14.36 -3.80
CA ALA A 228 15.68 -14.47 -3.34
C ALA A 228 15.49 -13.76 -2.01
N PHE A 229 14.31 -13.17 -1.84
CA PHE A 229 13.91 -12.47 -0.63
C PHE A 229 12.79 -13.26 0.02
N ILE A 230 12.86 -13.43 1.34
CA ILE A 230 11.78 -13.98 2.14
C ILE A 230 11.33 -12.85 3.05
N LEU A 231 10.11 -12.34 2.87
CA LEU A 231 9.56 -11.33 3.75
C LEU A 231 8.74 -11.98 4.86
N ASP A 232 8.90 -11.50 6.09
CA ASP A 232 8.05 -11.86 7.22
C ASP A 232 6.68 -11.14 7.12
N LEU A 233 5.60 -11.92 7.08
CA LEU A 233 4.22 -11.43 7.08
C LEU A 233 3.51 -11.69 8.43
N GLY A 234 4.26 -12.08 9.46
CA GLY A 234 3.78 -12.44 10.78
C GLY A 234 3.58 -13.94 10.97
N ARG A 235 3.06 -14.34 12.13
CA ARG A 235 2.95 -15.75 12.53
C ARG A 235 1.58 -16.35 12.23
N ASP A 236 1.56 -17.67 12.04
CA ASP A 236 0.31 -18.41 12.00
C ASP A 236 -0.39 -18.36 13.37
N SER A 237 -1.68 -18.02 13.37
CA SER A 237 -2.45 -17.77 14.60
C SER A 237 -2.78 -19.04 15.37
N LYS A 238 -2.70 -20.22 14.74
CA LYS A 238 -2.95 -21.53 15.36
C LYS A 238 -1.64 -22.23 15.73
N ASN A 239 -0.54 -21.93 15.05
CA ASN A 239 0.76 -22.51 15.30
C ASN A 239 1.88 -21.48 15.14
N PHE A 240 2.20 -20.78 16.24
CA PHE A 240 3.19 -19.70 16.28
C PHE A 240 4.60 -20.11 15.84
N LYS A 241 4.92 -21.40 15.72
CA LYS A 241 6.21 -21.87 15.18
C LYS A 241 6.31 -21.73 13.67
N TRP A 242 5.21 -21.41 12.99
CA TRP A 242 5.17 -21.20 11.55
C TRP A 242 5.01 -19.72 11.25
N ILE A 243 5.90 -19.21 10.43
CA ILE A 243 5.95 -17.83 9.98
C ILE A 243 5.31 -17.79 8.60
N LYS A 244 4.34 -16.90 8.40
CA LYS A 244 3.77 -16.60 7.09
C LYS A 244 4.75 -15.74 6.35
N VAL A 245 5.01 -16.08 5.09
CA VAL A 245 6.03 -15.40 4.30
C VAL A 245 5.57 -15.08 2.89
N ALA A 246 6.16 -14.03 2.34
CA ALA A 246 6.18 -13.75 0.90
C ALA A 246 7.57 -14.08 0.37
N TYR A 247 7.65 -15.07 -0.53
CA TYR A 247 8.90 -15.45 -1.19
C TYR A 247 8.99 -14.79 -2.58
N ILE A 248 9.98 -13.93 -2.77
CA ILE A 248 10.32 -13.29 -4.05
C ILE A 248 11.49 -14.04 -4.67
N LEU A 249 11.31 -14.47 -5.91
CA LEU A 249 12.29 -15.28 -6.66
C LEU A 249 13.63 -14.52 -6.90
N PRO A 250 14.74 -15.24 -7.05
CA PRO A 250 16.05 -14.67 -7.37
C PRO A 250 16.05 -13.72 -8.57
N GLU A 251 15.41 -14.11 -9.66
CA GLU A 251 15.34 -13.41 -10.93
C GLU A 251 14.24 -12.34 -10.99
N ALA A 252 13.38 -12.25 -9.97
CA ALA A 252 12.31 -11.26 -9.95
C ALA A 252 12.87 -9.85 -9.66
N GLU A 253 12.45 -8.88 -10.45
CA GLU A 253 12.79 -7.47 -10.28
C GLU A 253 11.95 -6.80 -9.19
N ASP A 254 10.70 -7.25 -9.03
CA ASP A 254 9.69 -6.71 -8.12
C ASP A 254 8.90 -7.82 -7.41
N ALA A 255 7.91 -7.41 -6.60
CA ALA A 255 7.03 -8.32 -5.88
C ALA A 255 5.83 -8.84 -6.71
N SER A 256 5.83 -8.74 -8.04
CA SER A 256 4.70 -9.16 -8.89
C SER A 256 4.48 -10.67 -8.93
N LYS A 257 5.54 -11.45 -8.68
CA LYS A 257 5.55 -12.93 -8.75
C LYS A 257 5.91 -13.56 -7.41
N VAL A 258 5.31 -13.07 -6.33
CA VAL A 258 5.50 -13.61 -4.98
C VAL A 258 4.83 -14.97 -4.84
N ILE A 259 5.51 -15.90 -4.16
CA ILE A 259 4.93 -17.15 -3.67
C ILE A 259 4.64 -16.99 -2.18
N TYR A 260 3.37 -17.07 -1.81
CA TYR A 260 2.95 -17.00 -0.41
C TYR A 260 2.91 -18.39 0.21
N GLY A 261 3.32 -18.48 1.48
CA GLY A 261 3.27 -19.73 2.22
C GLY A 261 3.72 -19.57 3.65
N VAL A 262 4.13 -20.68 4.26
CA VAL A 262 4.68 -20.72 5.61
C VAL A 262 6.03 -21.42 5.66
N ILE A 263 6.90 -20.93 6.53
CA ILE A 263 8.20 -21.52 6.86
C ILE A 263 8.27 -21.74 8.37
N HIS A 264 8.88 -22.84 8.80
CA HIS A 264 9.07 -23.11 10.22
C HIS A 264 10.16 -22.17 10.80
N GLU A 265 9.92 -21.60 11.97
CA GLU A 265 10.79 -20.59 12.60
C GLU A 265 12.23 -21.06 12.83
N SER A 266 12.48 -22.37 12.91
CA SER A 266 13.84 -22.91 13.07
C SER A 266 14.68 -22.84 11.78
N GLN A 267 14.08 -22.50 10.64
CA GLN A 267 14.75 -22.51 9.34
C GLN A 267 15.21 -21.12 8.91
N VAL A 268 14.63 -20.07 9.48
CA VAL A 268 14.86 -18.67 9.11
C VAL A 268 14.99 -17.78 10.35
N GLY A 269 15.60 -16.62 10.23
CA GLY A 269 15.67 -15.61 11.29
C GLY A 269 15.90 -14.20 10.75
N HIS A 270 15.80 -13.18 11.60
CA HIS A 270 16.02 -11.78 11.20
C HIS A 270 17.49 -11.37 11.19
N GLU A 271 18.38 -12.24 11.67
CA GLU A 271 19.82 -11.97 11.71
C GLU A 271 20.45 -12.28 10.37
N CYS A 272 20.95 -11.25 9.69
CA CYS A 272 21.88 -11.39 8.58
C CYS A 272 23.30 -11.67 9.10
N LYS A 273 24.14 -12.31 8.28
CA LYS A 273 25.56 -12.58 8.59
C LYS A 273 26.48 -11.46 8.11
#